data_AF-A0A7X7PH17-F1
#
_entry.id   AF-A0A7X7PH17-F1
#
_cell.length_a   1.000
_cell.length_b   1.000
_cell.length_c   1.000
_cell.angle_alpha   90.00
_cell.angle_beta   90.00
_cell.angle_gamma   90.00
#
_symmetry.space_group_name_H-M   'P 1'
#
loop_
_entity.id
_entity.type
_entity.pdbx_description
1 polymer ?
#
loop_
_entity_poly.entity_id
_entity_poly.type
_entity_poly.pdbx_seq_one_letter_code
_entity_poly.pdbx_strand_id
1 'polypeptide(L)'
;MCALRGAVRTLAIAALLGAAIAVSARTAEAQTRADSAAVLLDAARRFEQERRSEVASALYSLILQRFGDTPAADAIRARSQDGRITLDRSGRTELLVWGTLYGLWLGVAAPLILDSDDPEAYGIGLLAGGPAGFFAARAYTGRREITTGQARAITWGGTFGTWQGIALAEVLDIGESTSTVCPQDGPCFEVEHDDNTEEVIAGAVLGGLAGIATGAVLARKPISPGTAATASLG
;
A
#
# COMPACT_ATOMS: atom_id res chain seq x y z
N MET A 1 -40.76 40.78 -39.97
CA MET A 1 -39.80 39.65 -40.00
C MET A 1 -38.31 40.08 -39.96
N CYS A 2 -37.94 41.36 -40.13
CA CYS A 2 -36.52 41.79 -40.04
C CYS A 2 -35.92 41.83 -38.62
N ALA A 3 -36.72 42.10 -37.58
CA ALA A 3 -36.21 42.28 -36.22
C ALA A 3 -35.74 40.96 -35.53
N LEU A 4 -36.42 39.83 -35.79
CA LEU A 4 -36.04 38.53 -35.20
C LEU A 4 -34.70 38.00 -35.73
N ARG A 5 -34.33 38.28 -36.99
CA ARG A 5 -33.05 37.86 -37.58
C ARG A 5 -31.85 38.59 -36.97
N GLY A 6 -32.04 39.82 -36.50
CA GLY A 6 -31.01 40.61 -35.82
C GLY A 6 -30.67 40.05 -34.44
N ALA A 7 -31.69 39.75 -33.63
CA ALA A 7 -31.54 39.23 -32.27
C ALA A 7 -30.89 37.83 -32.22
N VAL A 8 -31.21 36.96 -33.19
CA VAL A 8 -30.60 35.62 -33.28
C VAL A 8 -29.11 35.71 -33.67
N ARG A 9 -28.74 36.68 -34.53
CA ARG A 9 -27.34 36.92 -34.93
C ARG A 9 -26.49 37.45 -33.78
N THR A 10 -27.01 38.38 -32.98
CA THR A 10 -26.27 38.92 -31.83
C THR A 10 -26.08 37.88 -30.72
N LEU A 11 -27.09 37.04 -30.44
CA LEU A 11 -26.96 35.92 -29.51
C LEU A 11 -25.93 34.88 -29.99
N ALA A 12 -25.91 34.55 -31.29
CA ALA A 12 -24.94 33.61 -31.84
C ALA A 12 -23.49 34.14 -31.78
N ILE A 13 -23.29 35.44 -32.04
CA ILE A 13 -21.97 36.08 -31.94
C ILE A 13 -21.50 36.14 -30.48
N ALA A 14 -22.38 36.46 -29.53
CA ALA A 14 -22.07 36.46 -28.10
C ALA A 14 -21.70 35.05 -27.59
N ALA A 15 -22.39 34.01 -28.04
CA ALA A 15 -22.08 32.62 -27.70
C ALA A 15 -20.72 32.16 -28.29
N LEU A 16 -20.41 32.54 -29.54
CA LEU A 16 -19.11 32.25 -30.17
C LEU A 16 -17.95 32.97 -29.49
N LEU A 17 -18.13 34.24 -29.10
CA LEU A 17 -17.14 34.99 -28.32
C LEU A 17 -16.92 34.38 -26.94
N GLY A 18 -18.00 34.00 -26.23
CA GLY A 18 -17.90 33.32 -24.93
C GLY A 18 -17.17 31.99 -25.02
N ALA A 19 -17.44 31.19 -26.07
CA ALA A 19 -16.75 29.93 -26.31
C ALA A 19 -15.25 30.14 -26.64
N ALA A 20 -14.92 31.14 -27.47
CA ALA A 20 -13.53 31.45 -27.82
C ALA A 20 -12.71 31.87 -26.59
N ILE A 21 -13.25 32.74 -25.72
CA ILE A 21 -12.58 33.18 -24.50
C ILE A 21 -12.34 32.00 -23.55
N ALA A 22 -13.32 31.11 -23.38
CA ALA A 22 -13.20 29.93 -22.54
C ALA A 22 -12.15 28.94 -23.06
N VAL A 23 -12.03 28.78 -24.38
CA VAL A 23 -10.99 27.94 -25.00
C VAL A 23 -9.61 28.54 -24.78
N SER A 24 -9.43 29.85 -24.98
CA SER A 24 -8.15 30.53 -24.76
C SER A 24 -7.65 30.43 -23.31
N ALA A 25 -8.56 30.54 -22.34
CA ALA A 25 -8.21 30.39 -20.92
C ALA A 25 -7.72 28.96 -20.61
N ARG A 26 -8.40 27.93 -21.15
CA ARG A 26 -7.99 26.53 -20.97
C ARG A 26 -6.64 26.23 -21.61
N THR A 27 -6.36 26.79 -22.79
CA THR A 27 -5.07 26.60 -23.45
C THR A 27 -3.92 27.27 -22.70
N ALA A 28 -4.15 28.47 -22.15
CA ALA A 28 -3.15 29.16 -21.34
C ALA A 28 -2.82 28.40 -20.05
N GLU A 29 -3.84 27.89 -19.36
CA GLU A 29 -3.68 27.08 -18.15
C GLU A 29 -2.90 25.77 -18.45
N ALA A 30 -3.26 25.08 -19.54
CA ALA A 30 -2.56 23.89 -20.01
C ALA A 30 -1.09 24.17 -20.35
N GLN A 31 -0.79 25.32 -20.96
CA GLN A 31 0.57 25.73 -21.28
C GLN A 31 1.40 26.00 -20.02
N THR A 32 0.88 26.77 -19.05
CA THR A 32 1.57 26.97 -17.76
C THR A 32 1.80 25.68 -16.98
N ARG A 33 0.87 24.72 -17.08
CA ARG A 33 1.02 23.39 -16.48
C ARG A 33 2.15 22.61 -17.15
N ALA A 34 2.22 22.61 -18.48
CA ALA A 34 3.28 21.96 -19.24
C ALA A 34 4.67 22.58 -18.98
N ASP A 35 4.75 23.91 -18.88
CA ASP A 35 5.98 24.64 -18.59
C ASP A 35 6.50 24.30 -17.17
N SER A 36 5.59 24.25 -16.19
CA SER A 36 5.93 23.83 -14.82
C SER A 36 6.48 22.41 -14.78
N ALA A 37 5.86 21.48 -15.52
CA ALA A 37 6.32 20.10 -15.60
C ALA A 37 7.70 19.98 -16.29
N ALA A 38 7.96 20.80 -17.31
CA ALA A 38 9.26 20.85 -17.99
C ALA A 38 10.38 21.33 -17.06
N VAL A 39 10.12 22.35 -16.23
CA VAL A 39 11.09 22.83 -15.23
C VAL A 39 11.42 21.74 -14.20
N LEU A 40 10.41 21.02 -13.70
CA LEU A 40 10.63 19.90 -12.78
C LEU A 40 11.42 18.76 -13.42
N LEU A 41 11.15 18.46 -14.70
CA LEU A 41 11.88 17.45 -15.45
C LEU A 41 13.35 17.84 -15.64
N ASP A 42 13.64 19.11 -15.91
CA ASP A 42 15.01 19.62 -15.99
C ASP A 42 15.73 19.54 -14.63
N ALA A 43 15.06 19.92 -13.54
CA ALA A 43 15.58 19.78 -12.19
C ALA A 43 15.89 18.30 -11.85
N ALA A 44 14.98 17.38 -12.19
CA ALA A 44 15.19 15.93 -11.98
C ALA A 44 16.42 15.42 -12.73
N ARG A 45 16.63 15.85 -13.98
CA ARG A 45 17.82 15.50 -14.78
C ARG A 45 19.11 16.04 -14.17
N ARG A 46 19.10 17.23 -13.59
CA ARG A 46 20.26 17.75 -12.85
C ARG A 46 20.59 16.87 -11.64
N PHE A 47 19.58 16.45 -10.88
CA PHE A 47 19.80 15.52 -9.76
C PHE A 47 20.32 14.14 -10.21
N GLU A 48 19.92 13.64 -11.39
CA GLU A 48 20.55 12.43 -11.97
C GLU A 48 22.04 12.64 -12.24
N GLN A 49 22.41 13.78 -12.84
CA GLN A 49 23.81 14.12 -13.12
C GLN A 49 24.64 14.25 -11.83
N GLU A 50 24.04 14.75 -10.76
CA GLU A 50 24.63 14.83 -9.42
C GLU A 50 24.69 13.48 -8.68
N ARG A 51 24.26 12.37 -9.30
CA ARG A 51 24.11 11.04 -8.67
C ARG A 51 23.15 11.01 -7.47
N ARG A 52 22.21 11.96 -7.39
CA ARG A 52 21.14 12.01 -6.37
C ARG A 52 19.88 11.31 -6.88
N SER A 53 19.98 10.00 -7.11
CA SER A 53 18.93 9.19 -7.73
C SER A 53 17.60 9.22 -7.00
N GLU A 54 17.59 9.19 -5.65
CA GLU A 54 16.35 9.22 -4.86
C GLU A 54 15.51 10.47 -5.12
N VAL A 55 16.16 11.64 -5.22
CA VAL A 55 15.49 12.93 -5.45
C VAL A 55 14.96 13.01 -6.88
N ALA A 56 15.74 12.54 -7.85
CA ALA A 56 15.33 12.47 -9.25
C ALA A 56 14.11 11.55 -9.43
N SER A 57 14.13 10.35 -8.83
CA SER A 57 13.01 9.42 -8.84
C SER A 57 11.75 10.00 -8.21
N ALA A 58 11.88 10.71 -7.07
CA ALA A 58 10.75 11.37 -6.42
C ALA A 58 10.13 12.48 -7.31
N LEU A 59 10.96 13.26 -8.00
CA LEU A 59 10.50 14.27 -8.96
C LEU A 59 9.78 13.64 -10.15
N TYR A 60 10.28 12.53 -10.70
CA TYR A 60 9.59 11.81 -11.77
C TYR A 60 8.22 11.31 -11.34
N SER A 61 8.11 10.72 -10.15
CA SER A 61 6.83 10.30 -9.59
C SER A 61 5.88 11.49 -9.41
N LEU A 62 6.37 12.63 -8.88
CA LEU A 62 5.57 13.85 -8.75
C LEU A 62 5.05 14.36 -10.10
N ILE A 63 5.88 14.34 -11.14
CA ILE A 63 5.49 14.76 -12.49
C ILE A 63 4.40 13.84 -13.04
N LEU A 64 4.58 12.52 -12.93
CA LEU A 64 3.58 11.55 -13.39
C LEU A 64 2.25 11.70 -12.64
N GLN A 65 2.29 11.97 -11.34
CA GLN A 65 1.11 12.06 -10.50
C GLN A 65 0.33 13.38 -10.67
N ARG A 66 1.05 14.51 -10.81
CA ARG A 66 0.43 15.84 -10.86
C ARG A 66 0.27 16.41 -12.27
N PHE A 67 1.09 15.96 -13.22
CA PHE A 67 1.23 16.49 -14.57
C PHE A 67 1.19 15.39 -15.63
N GLY A 68 0.47 14.29 -15.37
CA GLY A 68 0.45 13.10 -16.21
C GLY A 68 -0.05 13.30 -17.65
N ASP A 69 -0.75 14.40 -17.92
CA ASP A 69 -1.25 14.84 -19.23
C ASP A 69 -0.24 15.68 -20.04
N THR A 70 0.95 15.94 -19.49
CA THR A 70 1.95 16.81 -20.13
C THR A 70 2.98 16.02 -20.95
N PRO A 71 3.62 16.66 -21.96
CA PRO A 71 4.71 16.03 -22.72
C PRO A 71 5.90 15.59 -21.86
N ALA A 72 6.11 16.26 -20.70
CA ALA A 72 7.14 15.88 -19.75
C ALA A 72 6.85 14.50 -19.13
N ALA A 73 5.59 14.22 -18.80
CA ALA A 73 5.17 12.90 -18.30
C ALA A 73 5.34 11.81 -19.37
N ASP A 74 5.02 12.11 -20.63
CA ASP A 74 5.24 11.17 -21.74
C ASP A 74 6.72 10.84 -21.95
N ALA A 75 7.60 11.84 -21.86
CA ALA A 75 9.05 11.64 -21.93
C ALA A 75 9.57 10.75 -20.79
N ILE A 76 9.02 10.90 -19.58
CA ILE A 76 9.35 10.04 -18.43
C ILE A 76 8.87 8.61 -18.71
N ARG A 77 7.64 8.40 -19.17
CA ARG A 77 7.13 7.06 -19.51
C ARG A 77 7.99 6.36 -20.56
N ALA A 78 8.34 7.07 -21.64
CA ALA A 78 9.19 6.54 -22.70
C ALA A 78 10.59 6.15 -22.17
N ARG A 79 11.25 7.05 -21.42
CA ARG A 79 12.56 6.75 -20.81
C ARG A 79 12.49 5.60 -19.81
N SER A 80 11.39 5.48 -19.07
CA SER A 80 11.20 4.39 -18.10
C SER A 80 10.99 3.04 -18.79
N GLN A 81 10.28 3.01 -19.92
CA GLN A 81 10.11 1.81 -20.74
C GLN A 81 11.43 1.36 -21.37
N ASP A 82 12.27 2.31 -21.80
CA ASP A 82 13.62 2.06 -22.33
C ASP A 82 14.64 1.67 -21.24
N GLY A 83 14.25 1.65 -19.96
CA GLY A 83 15.15 1.36 -18.83
C GLY A 83 16.17 2.46 -18.52
N ARG A 84 16.02 3.65 -19.12
CA ARG A 84 16.94 4.79 -18.94
C ARG A 84 16.72 5.57 -17.65
N ILE A 85 15.55 5.40 -17.02
CA ILE A 85 15.24 5.96 -15.70
C ILE A 85 14.51 4.91 -14.85
N THR A 86 14.79 4.91 -13.56
CA THR A 86 14.15 4.03 -12.58
C THR A 86 13.12 4.84 -11.80
N LEU A 87 11.84 4.57 -12.05
CA LEU A 87 10.76 5.07 -11.20
C LEU A 87 10.81 4.38 -9.84
N ASP A 88 10.47 5.09 -8.76
CA ASP A 88 10.39 4.51 -7.42
C ASP A 88 9.24 3.49 -7.35
N ARG A 89 9.54 2.25 -7.77
CA ARG A 89 8.69 1.06 -7.61
C ARG A 89 9.12 0.22 -6.42
N SER A 90 10.08 0.70 -5.64
CA SER A 90 10.68 -0.04 -4.53
C SER A 90 9.62 -0.40 -3.48
N GLY A 91 8.75 0.54 -3.12
CA GLY A 91 7.65 0.27 -2.19
C GLY A 91 6.65 -0.79 -2.67
N ARG A 92 6.37 -0.83 -3.98
CA ARG A 92 5.53 -1.90 -4.56
C ARG A 92 6.24 -3.26 -4.49
N THR A 93 7.51 -3.33 -4.88
CA THR A 93 8.29 -4.57 -4.81
C THR A 93 8.38 -5.07 -3.38
N GLU A 94 8.66 -4.18 -2.42
CA GLU A 94 8.72 -4.48 -1.00
C GLU A 94 7.41 -5.07 -0.49
N LEU A 95 6.27 -4.45 -0.77
CA LEU A 95 4.96 -4.99 -0.36
C LEU A 95 4.63 -6.33 -1.02
N LEU A 96 5.01 -6.55 -2.28
CA LEU A 96 4.78 -7.83 -2.95
C LEU A 96 5.61 -8.95 -2.30
N VAL A 97 6.89 -8.69 -2.02
CA VAL A 97 7.78 -9.66 -1.37
C VAL A 97 7.30 -9.92 0.05
N TRP A 98 7.11 -8.87 0.85
CA TRP A 98 6.64 -9.00 2.22
C TRP A 98 5.26 -9.67 2.29
N GLY A 99 4.31 -9.27 1.45
CA GLY A 99 2.98 -9.88 1.39
C GLY A 99 3.03 -11.37 1.04
N THR A 100 3.95 -11.79 0.18
CA THR A 100 4.16 -13.21 -0.13
C THR A 100 4.68 -13.98 1.09
N LEU A 101 5.68 -13.44 1.78
CA LEU A 101 6.25 -14.06 2.99
C LEU A 101 5.23 -14.11 4.13
N TYR A 102 4.50 -13.02 4.34
CA TYR A 102 3.47 -12.94 5.36
C TYR A 102 2.28 -13.86 5.02
N GLY A 103 1.92 -13.96 3.75
CA GLY A 103 0.92 -14.93 3.28
C GLY A 103 1.35 -16.38 3.49
N LEU A 104 2.63 -16.69 3.29
CA LEU A 104 3.17 -18.02 3.61
C LEU A 104 3.06 -18.34 5.10
N TRP A 105 3.42 -17.38 5.96
CA TRP A 105 3.24 -17.50 7.41
C TRP A 105 1.76 -17.71 7.78
N LEU A 106 0.84 -16.95 7.19
CA LEU A 106 -0.61 -17.14 7.38
C LEU A 106 -1.09 -18.51 6.87
N GLY A 107 -0.46 -19.07 5.85
CA GLY A 107 -0.73 -20.41 5.36
C GLY A 107 -0.45 -21.51 6.38
N VAL A 108 0.49 -21.28 7.30
CA VAL A 108 0.78 -22.19 8.43
C VAL A 108 -0.08 -21.84 9.64
N ALA A 109 -0.29 -20.54 9.90
CA ALA A 109 -1.07 -20.09 11.05
C ALA A 109 -2.57 -20.45 10.92
N ALA A 110 -3.13 -20.46 9.72
CA ALA A 110 -4.55 -20.70 9.52
C ALA A 110 -5.01 -22.12 9.94
N PRO A 111 -4.34 -23.22 9.54
CA PRO A 111 -4.65 -24.55 10.07
C PRO A 111 -4.48 -24.66 11.60
N LEU A 112 -3.47 -23.98 12.17
CA LEU A 112 -3.24 -23.97 13.62
C LEU A 112 -4.41 -23.31 14.37
N ILE A 113 -4.92 -22.17 13.89
CA ILE A 113 -6.10 -21.47 14.44
C ILE A 113 -7.41 -22.26 14.22
N LEU A 114 -7.39 -23.29 13.39
CA LEU A 114 -8.56 -24.13 13.13
C LEU A 114 -8.45 -25.50 13.82
N ASP A 115 -7.50 -25.64 14.76
CA ASP A 115 -7.22 -26.88 15.50
C ASP A 115 -7.03 -28.09 14.57
N SER A 116 -6.30 -27.87 13.47
CA SER A 116 -6.07 -28.90 12.45
C SER A 116 -4.70 -29.56 12.62
N ASP A 117 -4.71 -30.84 12.95
CA ASP A 117 -3.52 -31.71 12.94
C ASP A 117 -3.21 -32.33 11.57
N ASP A 118 -4.10 -32.17 10.59
CA ASP A 118 -3.99 -32.82 9.29
C ASP A 118 -2.85 -32.23 8.44
N PRO A 119 -1.85 -33.03 8.01
CA PRO A 119 -0.75 -32.55 7.16
C PRO A 119 -1.23 -31.96 5.82
N GLU A 120 -2.40 -32.40 5.34
CA GLU A 120 -3.02 -31.88 4.11
C GLU A 120 -3.45 -30.42 4.27
N ALA A 121 -3.97 -30.04 5.44
CA ALA A 121 -4.38 -28.66 5.72
C ALA A 121 -3.17 -27.70 5.67
N TYR A 122 -2.03 -28.10 6.25
CA TYR A 122 -0.77 -27.36 6.14
C TYR A 122 -0.24 -27.30 4.71
N GLY A 123 -0.35 -28.41 3.97
CA GLY A 123 0.04 -28.47 2.56
C GLY A 123 -0.75 -27.49 1.69
N ILE A 124 -2.08 -27.47 1.85
CA ILE A 124 -2.97 -26.52 1.17
C ILE A 124 -2.66 -25.09 1.61
N GLY A 125 -2.49 -24.87 2.91
CA GLY A 125 -2.16 -23.57 3.50
C GLY A 125 -0.86 -22.98 2.93
N LEU A 126 0.22 -23.76 2.86
CA LEU A 126 1.49 -23.33 2.28
C LEU A 126 1.40 -23.06 0.77
N LEU A 127 0.68 -23.92 0.03
CA LEU A 127 0.49 -23.76 -1.42
C LEU A 127 -0.33 -22.52 -1.76
N ALA A 128 -1.34 -22.20 -0.96
CA ALA A 128 -2.25 -21.08 -1.19
C ALA A 128 -1.75 -19.78 -0.57
N GLY A 129 -1.11 -19.83 0.59
CA GLY A 129 -0.79 -18.67 1.43
C GLY A 129 0.13 -17.67 0.75
N GLY A 130 1.27 -18.13 0.22
CA GLY A 130 2.20 -17.27 -0.50
C GLY A 130 1.56 -16.55 -1.71
N PRO A 131 0.95 -17.30 -2.65
CA PRO A 131 0.20 -16.70 -3.76
C PRO A 131 -0.92 -15.75 -3.32
N ALA A 132 -1.71 -16.12 -2.30
CA ALA A 132 -2.78 -15.27 -1.78
C ALA A 132 -2.22 -13.93 -1.26
N GLY A 133 -1.13 -13.97 -0.50
CA GLY A 133 -0.42 -12.79 -0.01
C GLY A 133 0.13 -11.92 -1.14
N PHE A 134 0.76 -12.53 -2.15
CA PHE A 134 1.22 -11.82 -3.35
C PHE A 134 0.07 -11.11 -4.09
N PHE A 135 -1.05 -11.81 -4.32
CA PHE A 135 -2.18 -11.25 -5.05
C PHE A 135 -2.92 -10.19 -4.24
N ALA A 136 -3.00 -10.32 -2.92
CA ALA A 136 -3.52 -9.28 -2.03
C ALA A 136 -2.66 -8.00 -2.13
N ALA A 137 -1.33 -8.13 -2.01
CA ALA A 137 -0.40 -7.01 -2.18
C ALA A 137 -0.46 -6.41 -3.59
N ARG A 138 -0.57 -7.25 -4.63
CA ARG A 138 -0.72 -6.83 -6.02
C ARG A 138 -2.01 -6.04 -6.24
N ALA A 139 -3.13 -6.49 -5.67
CA ALA A 139 -4.41 -5.81 -5.77
C ALA A 139 -4.36 -4.45 -5.05
N TYR A 140 -3.77 -4.41 -3.86
CA TYR A 140 -3.59 -3.18 -3.08
C TYR A 140 -2.73 -2.13 -3.81
N THR A 141 -1.60 -2.56 -4.38
CA THR A 141 -0.66 -1.70 -5.12
C THR A 141 -1.03 -1.49 -6.59
N GLY A 142 -2.07 -2.16 -7.11
CA GLY A 142 -2.45 -2.10 -8.52
C GLY A 142 -3.10 -0.77 -8.93
N ARG A 143 -3.68 -0.05 -7.96
CA ARG A 143 -4.37 1.23 -8.17
C ARG A 143 -3.70 2.41 -7.44
N ARG A 144 -2.56 2.16 -6.81
CA ARG A 144 -1.87 3.13 -5.94
C ARG A 144 -0.38 3.07 -6.21
N GLU A 145 0.23 4.23 -6.46
CA GLU A 145 1.68 4.36 -6.37
C GLU A 145 2.05 4.37 -4.89
N ILE A 146 2.73 3.31 -4.45
CA ILE A 146 3.18 3.16 -3.07
C ILE A 146 4.66 3.50 -3.03
N THR A 147 5.01 4.53 -2.26
CA THR A 147 6.41 4.88 -2.01
C THR A 147 7.05 3.88 -1.05
N THR A 148 8.38 3.86 -1.02
CA THR A 148 9.13 3.02 -0.07
C THR A 148 8.74 3.29 1.39
N GLY A 149 8.55 4.55 1.78
CA GLY A 149 8.14 4.90 3.16
C GLY A 149 6.75 4.40 3.52
N GLN A 150 5.81 4.43 2.57
CA GLN A 150 4.45 3.90 2.75
C GLN A 150 4.44 2.38 2.88
N ALA A 151 5.25 1.69 2.05
CA ALA A 151 5.42 0.25 2.15
C ALA A 151 5.95 -0.16 3.52
N ARG A 152 7.04 0.48 3.98
CA ARG A 152 7.65 0.24 5.29
C ARG A 152 6.70 0.46 6.46
N ALA A 153 5.85 1.50 6.40
CA ALA A 153 4.87 1.74 7.45
C ALA A 153 3.84 0.59 7.55
N ILE A 154 3.45 0.00 6.42
CA ILE A 154 2.52 -1.13 6.37
C ILE A 154 3.22 -2.41 6.87
N THR A 155 4.41 -2.72 6.37
CA THR A 155 5.14 -3.94 6.73
C THR A 155 5.56 -3.92 8.20
N TRP A 156 6.05 -2.77 8.69
CA TRP A 156 6.35 -2.58 10.10
C TRP A 156 5.09 -2.71 10.96
N GLY A 157 3.98 -2.09 10.54
CA GLY A 157 2.70 -2.23 11.23
C GLY A 157 2.29 -3.69 11.38
N GLY A 158 2.35 -4.47 10.30
CA GLY A 158 2.03 -5.90 10.33
C GLY A 158 2.96 -6.73 11.22
N THR A 159 4.28 -6.56 11.09
CA THR A 159 5.26 -7.29 11.91
C THR A 159 5.13 -6.91 13.38
N PHE A 160 5.09 -5.62 13.71
CA PHE A 160 4.94 -5.16 15.09
C PHE A 160 3.60 -5.59 15.69
N GLY A 161 2.51 -5.46 14.93
CA GLY A 161 1.20 -5.92 15.35
C GLY A 161 1.16 -7.41 15.66
N THR A 162 1.87 -8.24 14.87
CA THR A 162 1.97 -9.68 15.10
C THR A 162 2.60 -9.96 16.47
N TRP A 163 3.72 -9.30 16.77
CA TRP A 163 4.38 -9.42 18.08
C TRP A 163 3.54 -8.88 19.24
N GLN A 164 2.82 -7.77 19.05
CA GLN A 164 1.92 -7.25 20.07
C GLN A 164 0.74 -8.18 20.33
N GLY A 165 0.26 -8.87 19.29
CA GLY A 165 -0.79 -9.88 19.41
C GLY A 165 -0.37 -11.06 20.29
N ILE A 166 0.84 -11.59 20.05
CA ILE A 166 1.45 -12.64 20.88
C ILE A 166 1.57 -12.16 22.33
N ALA A 167 2.20 -10.99 22.53
CA ALA A 167 2.44 -10.46 23.87
C ALA A 167 1.14 -10.20 24.64
N LEU A 168 0.08 -9.75 23.95
CA LEU A 168 -1.21 -9.49 24.58
C LEU A 168 -1.97 -10.78 24.91
N ALA A 169 -1.88 -11.81 24.08
CA ALA A 169 -2.44 -13.13 24.38
C ALA A 169 -1.82 -13.72 25.65
N GLU A 170 -0.49 -13.64 25.75
CA GLU A 170 0.29 -14.11 26.90
C GLU A 170 -0.02 -13.31 28.18
N VAL A 171 0.00 -11.97 28.11
CA VAL A 171 -0.22 -11.12 29.30
C VAL A 171 -1.64 -11.20 29.84
N LEU A 172 -2.61 -11.54 28.99
CA LEU A 172 -4.03 -11.62 29.37
C LEU A 172 -4.50 -13.06 29.62
N ASP A 173 -3.61 -14.05 29.56
CA ASP A 173 -3.91 -15.46 29.77
C ASP A 173 -5.06 -15.98 28.88
N ILE A 174 -5.04 -15.55 27.62
CA ILE A 174 -6.09 -15.90 26.67
C ILE A 174 -5.84 -17.33 26.21
N GLY A 175 -6.71 -18.26 26.61
CA GLY A 175 -6.65 -19.68 26.23
C GLY A 175 -6.43 -20.64 27.40
N GLU A 176 -6.08 -20.12 28.58
CA GLU A 176 -5.88 -20.96 29.77
C GLU A 176 -7.24 -21.52 30.25
N SER A 177 -7.48 -22.81 29.95
CA SER A 177 -8.70 -23.51 30.33
C SER A 177 -8.39 -24.51 31.45
N THR A 178 -8.84 -24.20 32.66
CA THR A 178 -8.79 -25.12 33.79
C THR A 178 -9.81 -26.24 33.57
N SER A 179 -9.34 -27.48 33.40
CA SER A 179 -10.23 -28.65 33.32
C SER A 179 -10.24 -29.37 34.66
N THR A 180 -11.44 -29.63 35.20
CA THR A 180 -11.57 -30.36 36.45
C THR A 180 -11.52 -31.86 36.17
N VAL A 181 -10.43 -32.51 36.57
CA VAL A 181 -10.28 -33.96 36.48
C VAL A 181 -10.75 -34.58 37.79
N CYS A 182 -11.80 -35.39 37.72
CA CYS A 182 -12.30 -36.18 38.86
C CYS A 182 -11.98 -37.66 38.66
N PRO A 183 -10.98 -38.22 39.37
CA PRO A 183 -10.72 -39.66 39.37
C PRO A 183 -11.91 -40.43 39.98
N GLN A 184 -12.16 -41.66 39.52
CA GLN A 184 -13.30 -42.49 39.96
C GLN A 184 -13.41 -42.69 41.47
N ASP A 185 -12.30 -42.63 42.22
CA ASP A 185 -12.24 -42.83 43.68
C ASP A 185 -11.38 -41.76 44.40
N GLY A 186 -11.35 -40.52 43.91
CA GLY A 186 -10.50 -39.46 44.48
C GLY A 186 -11.14 -38.06 44.50
N PRO A 187 -10.54 -37.09 45.21
CA PRO A 187 -10.97 -35.70 45.13
C PRO A 187 -10.70 -35.15 43.72
N CYS A 188 -11.56 -34.23 43.26
CA CYS A 188 -11.35 -33.56 41.99
C CYS A 188 -10.17 -32.57 42.10
N PHE A 189 -9.35 -32.54 41.05
CA PHE A 189 -8.24 -31.58 40.93
C PHE A 189 -8.46 -30.73 39.68
N GLU A 190 -8.22 -29.44 39.78
CA GLU A 190 -8.11 -28.57 38.61
C GLU A 190 -6.74 -28.83 37.98
N VAL A 191 -6.76 -29.17 36.70
CA VAL A 191 -5.55 -29.35 35.89
C VAL A 191 -5.52 -28.20 34.90
N GLU A 192 -4.46 -27.41 34.99
CA GLU A 192 -4.14 -26.35 34.05
C GLU A 192 -3.63 -27.01 32.76
N HIS A 193 -4.31 -26.78 31.63
CA HIS A 193 -3.82 -27.22 30.33
C HIS A 193 -2.94 -26.11 29.75
N ASP A 194 -1.63 -26.40 29.68
CA ASP A 194 -0.55 -25.49 29.25
C ASP A 194 -0.46 -25.34 27.71
N ASP A 195 -1.48 -25.74 26.95
CA ASP A 195 -1.49 -25.61 25.49
C ASP A 195 -2.46 -24.50 25.06
N ASN A 196 -1.97 -23.26 25.08
CA ASN A 196 -2.64 -22.08 24.55
C ASN A 196 -2.09 -21.70 23.15
N THR A 197 -1.48 -22.65 22.45
CA THR A 197 -0.75 -22.38 21.19
C THR A 197 -1.68 -21.79 20.13
N GLU A 198 -2.92 -22.29 20.04
CA GLU A 198 -3.93 -21.81 19.11
C GLU A 198 -4.26 -20.34 19.36
N GLU A 199 -4.52 -19.97 20.62
CA GLU A 199 -4.91 -18.63 21.03
C GLU A 199 -3.77 -17.63 20.87
N VAL A 200 -2.53 -18.03 21.18
CA VAL A 200 -1.34 -17.20 20.96
C VAL A 200 -1.15 -16.91 19.46
N ILE A 201 -1.34 -17.92 18.60
CA ILE A 201 -1.25 -17.74 17.14
C ILE A 201 -2.41 -16.91 16.61
N ALA A 202 -3.63 -17.11 17.12
CA ALA A 202 -4.78 -16.28 16.80
C ALA A 202 -4.54 -14.82 17.18
N GLY A 203 -3.98 -14.58 18.37
CA GLY A 203 -3.53 -13.26 18.84
C GLY A 203 -2.52 -12.65 17.87
N ALA A 204 -1.50 -13.42 17.46
CA ALA A 204 -0.51 -13.00 16.47
C ALA A 204 -1.15 -12.57 15.14
N VAL A 205 -2.07 -13.37 14.60
CA VAL A 205 -2.76 -13.07 13.34
C VAL A 205 -3.63 -11.82 13.48
N LEU A 206 -4.44 -11.72 14.54
CA LEU A 206 -5.31 -10.56 14.77
C LEU A 206 -4.49 -9.28 14.96
N GLY A 207 -3.45 -9.33 15.78
CA GLY A 207 -2.54 -8.21 16.01
C GLY A 207 -1.84 -7.78 14.71
N GLY A 208 -1.37 -8.74 13.93
CA GLY A 208 -0.73 -8.49 12.64
C GLY A 208 -1.65 -7.84 11.63
N LEU A 209 -2.87 -8.34 11.45
CA LEU A 209 -3.88 -7.75 10.56
C LEU A 209 -4.28 -6.33 11.01
N ALA A 210 -4.47 -6.11 12.31
CA ALA A 210 -4.74 -4.78 12.87
C ALA A 210 -3.57 -3.81 12.65
N GLY A 211 -2.35 -4.32 12.78
CA GLY A 211 -1.11 -3.61 12.50
C GLY A 211 -0.97 -3.20 11.03
N ILE A 212 -1.25 -4.11 10.09
CA ILE A 212 -1.30 -3.82 8.64
C ILE A 212 -2.31 -2.71 8.36
N ALA A 213 -3.52 -2.82 8.93
CA ALA A 213 -4.58 -1.83 8.73
C ALA A 213 -4.15 -0.45 9.26
N THR A 214 -3.54 -0.40 10.43
CA THR A 214 -3.00 0.84 11.04
C THR A 214 -1.90 1.43 10.17
N GLY A 215 -0.93 0.62 9.74
CA GLY A 215 0.13 1.03 8.82
C GLY A 215 -0.41 1.56 7.50
N ALA A 216 -1.46 0.93 6.95
CA ALA A 216 -2.13 1.37 5.72
C ALA A 216 -2.88 2.70 5.91
N VAL A 217 -3.44 2.96 7.10
CA VAL A 217 -4.04 4.26 7.45
C VAL A 217 -2.97 5.34 7.54
N LEU A 218 -1.84 5.06 8.20
CA LEU A 218 -0.72 6.00 8.31
C LEU A 218 -0.10 6.31 6.93
N ALA A 219 0.02 5.30 6.08
CA ALA A 219 0.52 5.41 4.72
C ALA A 219 -0.34 6.30 3.79
N ARG A 220 -1.53 6.75 4.23
CA ARG A 220 -2.32 7.74 3.47
C ARG A 220 -1.65 9.12 3.43
N LYS A 221 -0.75 9.40 4.36
CA LYS A 221 0.07 10.63 4.37
C LYS A 221 1.44 10.36 3.73
N PRO A 222 2.08 11.35 3.11
CA PRO A 222 3.45 11.19 2.62
C PRO A 222 4.39 10.97 3.81
N ILE A 223 5.03 9.79 3.86
CA ILE A 223 6.03 9.43 4.88
C ILE A 223 7.41 9.55 4.24
N SER A 224 8.28 10.37 4.84
CA SER A 224 9.65 10.51 4.36
C SER A 224 10.42 9.19 4.57
N PRO A 225 11.27 8.77 3.61
CA PRO A 225 12.10 7.57 3.77
C PRO A 225 13.00 7.62 5.02
N GLY A 226 13.44 8.82 5.42
CA GLY A 226 14.33 9.03 6.58
C GLY A 226 13.68 8.69 7.92
N THR A 227 12.36 8.84 8.06
CA THR A 227 11.61 8.43 9.26
C THR A 227 11.24 6.94 9.21
N ALA A 228 11.20 6.35 8.02
CA ALA A 228 10.89 4.94 7.82
C ALA A 228 12.13 4.03 7.96
N ALA A 229 13.33 4.55 7.71
CA ALA A 229 14.59 3.81 7.89
C ALA A 229 14.85 3.41 9.35
N THR A 230 14.37 4.18 10.33
CA THR A 230 14.45 3.82 11.75
C THR A 230 13.46 2.71 12.15
N ALA A 231 12.50 2.36 11.29
CA ALA A 231 11.52 1.31 11.52
C ALA A 231 11.80 0.03 10.70
N SER A 232 12.70 0.08 9.72
CA SER A 232 13.12 -1.08 8.93
C SER A 232 14.17 -1.89 9.69
N LEU A 233 13.76 -2.63 10.72
CA LEU A 233 14.54 -3.76 11.21
C LEU A 233 14.23 -4.95 10.31
N GLY A 234 15.03 -5.08 9.26
CA GLY A 234 15.37 -6.37 8.67
C GLY A 234 16.70 -6.80 9.26
#